data_AF-A0A8T7CKY9-F1
#
_entry.id   AF-A0A8T7CKY9-F1
#
_cell.length_a   1.000
_cell.length_b   1.000
_cell.length_c   1.000
_cell.angle_alpha   90.00
_cell.angle_beta   90.00
_cell.angle_gamma   90.00
#
_symmetry.space_group_name_H-M   'P 1'
#
loop_
_entity.id
_entity.type
_entity.pdbx_description
1 polymer ?
#
loop_
_entity_poly.entity_id
_entity_poly.type
_entity_poly.pdbx_seq_one_letter_code
_entity_poly.pdbx_strand_id
1 'polypeptide(L)' 'MQIRRDDLTGPEITALLHEHLEHMHEISPPGTMHALPPEALRHPDITFWSGW' A
#
# COMPACT_ATOMS: atom_id res chain seq x y z
N MET A 1 -10.91 16.29 -5.89
CA MET A 1 -10.73 14.88 -5.52
C MET A 1 -11.07 14.02 -6.73
N GLN A 2 -10.08 13.40 -7.34
CA GLN A 2 -10.21 12.51 -8.48
C GLN A 2 -9.81 11.10 -8.05
N ILE A 3 -10.71 10.13 -8.24
CA ILE A 3 -10.44 8.71 -8.00
C ILE A 3 -10.13 8.06 -9.34
N ARG A 4 -9.00 7.35 -9.44
CA ARG A 4 -8.60 6.65 -10.65
C ARG A 4 -8.05 5.27 -10.35
N ARG A 5 -8.19 4.35 -11.30
CA ARG A 5 -7.51 3.05 -11.26
C ARG A 5 -6.01 3.31 -11.32
N ASP A 6 -5.26 2.64 -10.47
CA ASP A 6 -3.84 2.86 -10.30
C ASP A 6 -3.12 1.51 -10.35
N ASP A 7 -1.99 1.49 -11.05
CA ASP A 7 -1.20 0.28 -11.32
C ASP A 7 -0.06 0.09 -10.31
N LEU A 8 0.02 0.96 -9.29
CA LEU A 8 1.04 0.94 -8.24
C LEU A 8 2.47 1.02 -8.80
N THR A 9 2.66 1.82 -9.86
CA THR A 9 3.99 2.16 -10.39
C THR A 9 4.42 3.58 -10.03
N GLY A 10 3.49 4.43 -9.59
CA GLY A 10 3.75 5.81 -9.19
C GLY A 10 4.60 5.91 -7.91
N PRO A 11 5.65 6.75 -7.89
CA PRO A 11 6.53 6.87 -6.73
C PRO A 11 5.82 7.43 -5.50
N GLU A 12 4.83 8.33 -5.65
CA GLU A 12 4.13 8.96 -4.52
C GLU A 12 3.26 7.95 -3.76
N ILE A 13 2.49 7.12 -4.46
CA ILE A 13 1.66 6.09 -3.83
C ILE A 13 2.53 4.99 -3.22
N THR A 14 3.62 4.61 -3.90
CA THR A 14 4.56 3.62 -3.38
C THR A 14 5.20 4.12 -2.08
N ALA A 15 5.67 5.37 -2.04
CA ALA A 15 6.23 5.98 -0.84
C ALA A 15 5.22 6.03 0.31
N LEU A 16 3.97 6.43 0.03
CA LEU A 16 2.89 6.46 1.03
C LEU A 16 2.63 5.07 1.64
N LEU A 17 2.58 4.02 0.81
CA LEU A 17 2.35 2.66 1.29
C LEU A 17 3.52 2.16 2.16
N HIS A 18 4.76 2.46 1.78
CA HIS A 18 5.92 2.10 2.59
C HIS A 18 5.94 2.84 3.93
N GLU A 19 5.74 4.16 3.94
CA GLU A 19 5.68 4.96 5.17
C GLU A 19 4.60 4.42 6.13
N HIS A 20 3.42 4.08 5.58
CA HIS A 20 2.35 3.50 6.36
C HIS A 20 2.75 2.14 6.97
N LEU A 21 3.36 1.26 6.19
CA LEU A 21 3.80 -0.06 6.67
C LEU A 21 4.89 0.05 7.73
N GLU A 22 5.86 0.94 7.55
CA GLU A 22 6.92 1.21 8.52
C GLU A 22 6.30 1.68 9.84
N HIS A 23 5.38 2.66 9.81
CA HIS A 23 4.69 3.13 10.99
C HIS A 23 3.91 2.00 11.68
N MET A 24 3.18 1.18 10.92
CA MET A 24 2.44 0.04 11.49
C MET A 24 3.36 -0.97 12.16
N HIS A 25 4.56 -1.20 11.60
CA HIS A 25 5.55 -2.08 12.18
C HIS A 25 6.09 -1.54 13.52
N GLU A 26 6.30 -0.23 13.63
CA GLU A 26 6.79 0.41 14.85
C GLU A 26 5.79 0.34 16.02
N ILE A 27 4.49 0.48 15.74
CA ILE A 27 3.47 0.58 16.78
C ILE A 27 2.80 -0.76 17.11
N SER A 28 2.92 -1.76 16.24
CA SER A 28 2.25 -3.04 16.43
C SER A 28 3.08 -3.97 17.32
N PRO A 29 2.44 -4.74 18.22
CA PRO A 29 3.12 -5.82 18.92
C PRO A 29 3.76 -6.84 17.95
N PRO A 30 4.88 -7.48 18.33
CA PRO A 30 5.49 -8.52 17.51
C PRO A 30 4.50 -9.63 17.16
N GLY A 31 4.42 -9.97 15.87
CA GLY A 31 3.58 -11.06 15.37
C GLY A 31 2.09 -10.75 15.22
N THR A 32 1.64 -9.51 15.48
CA THR A 32 0.23 -9.13 15.31
C THR A 32 -0.05 -8.34 14.03
N MET A 33 1.00 -7.92 13.31
CA MET A 33 0.88 -7.22 12.04
C MET A 33 0.75 -8.24 10.90
N HIS A 34 -0.32 -8.14 10.12
CA HIS A 34 -0.54 -8.92 8.92
C HIS A 34 -0.88 -7.97 7.76
N ALA A 35 0.10 -7.69 6.92
CA ALA A 35 -0.05 -6.79 5.79
C ALA A 35 0.53 -7.42 4.51
N LEU A 36 -0.08 -7.10 3.38
CA LEU A 36 0.50 -7.39 2.07
C LEU A 36 1.59 -6.35 1.77
N PRO A 37 2.77 -6.77 1.26
CA PRO A 37 3.74 -5.80 0.78
C PRO A 37 3.20 -5.10 -0.48
N PRO A 38 3.63 -3.85 -0.80
CA PRO A 38 3.09 -3.08 -1.91
C PRO A 38 3.16 -3.82 -3.26
N GLU A 39 4.17 -4.67 -3.46
CA GLU A 39 4.34 -5.47 -4.67
C GLU A 39 3.25 -6.53 -4.83
N ALA A 40 2.76 -7.10 -3.72
CA ALA A 40 1.70 -8.11 -3.75
C ALA A 40 0.34 -7.51 -4.14
N LEU A 41 0.15 -6.20 -3.95
CA LEU A 41 -1.06 -5.49 -4.37
C LEU A 41 -1.17 -5.37 -5.90
N ARG A 42 -0.11 -5.67 -6.65
CA ARG A 42 -0.11 -5.74 -8.14
C ARG A 42 -0.53 -7.10 -8.69
N HIS A 43 -1.01 -8.01 -7.84
CA HIS A 43 -1.53 -9.31 -8.29
C HIS A 43 -2.66 -9.10 -9.33
N PRO A 44 -2.73 -9.89 -10.42
CA PRO A 44 -3.71 -9.69 -11.51
C PRO A 44 -5.17 -9.73 -11.05
N ASP A 45 -5.47 -10.42 -9.95
CA ASP A 45 -6.82 -10.50 -9.36
C ASP A 45 -7.16 -9.29 -8.45
N ILE A 46 -6.23 -8.37 -8.23
CA ILE A 46 -6.43 -7.16 -7.43
C ILE A 46 -6.63 -5.96 -8.36
N THR A 47 -7.67 -5.17 -8.09
CA THR A 47 -7.87 -3.86 -8.73
C THR A 47 -7.65 -2.76 -7.69
N PHE A 48 -6.58 -1.99 -7.87
CA PHE A 48 -6.22 -0.89 -6.98
C PHE A 48 -6.71 0.47 -7.52
N TRP A 49 -7.14 1.35 -6.62
CA TRP A 49 -7.66 2.69 -6.91
C TRP A 49 -7.00 3.70 -5.97
N SER A 50 -6.61 4.86 -6.49
CA SER A 50 -6.01 5.95 -5.71
C SER A 50 -6.81 7.25 -5.85
N GLY A 51 -6.78 8.07 -4.80
CA GLY A 51 -7.38 9.39 -4.76
C GLY A 51 -6.33 10.49 -4.84
N TRP A 52 -6.59 11.49 -5.67
CA TRP A 52 -5.75 12.68 -5.91
C TRP A 52 -6.54 13.98 -5.75
#